data_AF-A0A382VQU4-F1
#
_entry.id   AF-A0A382VQU4-F1
#
_cell.length_a   1.000
_cell.length_b   1.000
_cell.length_c   1.000
_cell.angle_alpha   90.00
_cell.angle_beta   90.00
_cell.angle_gamma   90.00
#
_symmetry.space_group_name_H-M   'P 1'
#
loop_
_entity.id
_entity.type
_entity.pdbx_description
1 polymer ?
#
loop_
_entity_poly.entity_id
_entity_poly.type
_entity_poly.pdbx_seq_one_letter_code
_entity_poly.pdbx_strand_id
1 'polypeptide(L)'
;VVAEGVDAVPNDLPPVTLVEALETPLRDPVHRKCLYSRVRSGLAEEEQNALDRALDRVRGDDNNGQRKVYSSAWLANVLTTQGHPISSATIQRHIRDVCSCRSEETTNE
;
A
#
# COMPACT_ATOMS: atom_id res chain seq x y z
N VAL A 1 28.79 -4.03 -36.92
CA VAL A 1 28.27 -2.66 -36.73
C VAL A 1 27.69 -2.62 -35.34
N VAL A 2 28.34 -1.87 -34.45
CA VAL A 2 28.02 -1.79 -33.02
C VAL A 2 26.93 -0.73 -32.86
N ALA A 3 25.89 -1.05 -32.10
CA ALA A 3 24.79 -0.16 -31.74
C ALA A 3 25.21 0.69 -30.54
N GLU A 4 25.01 2.02 -30.57
CA GLU A 4 24.91 2.87 -29.37
C GLU A 4 24.00 4.06 -29.65
N GLY A 5 23.08 4.32 -28.73
CA GLY A 5 22.14 5.44 -28.80
C GLY A 5 20.95 5.26 -27.85
N VAL A 6 21.16 5.55 -26.56
CA VAL A 6 20.07 5.81 -25.61
C VAL A 6 20.59 6.77 -24.54
N ASP A 7 20.04 7.98 -24.58
CA ASP A 7 20.33 9.13 -23.73
C ASP A 7 20.06 8.84 -22.26
N ALA A 8 21.09 8.95 -21.42
CA ALA A 8 20.96 8.95 -19.97
C ALA A 8 20.58 10.36 -19.49
N VAL A 9 19.39 10.50 -18.90
CA VAL A 9 18.98 11.71 -18.15
C VAL A 9 19.83 11.82 -16.88
N PRO A 10 20.66 12.86 -16.69
CA PRO A 10 21.40 13.03 -15.44
C PRO A 10 20.44 13.56 -14.36
N ASN A 11 20.04 12.67 -13.45
CA ASN A 11 19.40 13.06 -12.20
C ASN A 11 20.47 13.55 -11.20
N ASP A 12 21.08 14.69 -11.50
CA ASP A 12 22.10 15.33 -10.66
C ASP A 12 21.41 16.23 -9.62
N LEU A 13 20.80 15.60 -8.61
CA LEU A 13 20.46 16.26 -7.37
C LEU A 13 21.60 16.00 -6.39
N PRO A 14 22.22 17.04 -5.79
CA PRO A 14 23.31 16.85 -4.85
C PRO A 14 22.85 15.98 -3.66
N PRO A 15 23.73 15.12 -3.11
CA PRO A 15 23.38 14.27 -1.98
C PRO A 15 23.08 15.15 -0.76
N VAL A 16 21.79 15.25 -0.42
CA VAL A 16 21.31 15.96 0.77
C VAL A 16 21.94 15.30 2.00
N THR A 17 22.53 16.09 2.89
CA THR A 17 23.12 15.54 4.13
C THR A 17 22.03 15.00 5.05
N LEU A 18 22.34 14.01 5.90
CA LEU A 18 21.38 13.46 6.86
C LEU A 18 20.80 14.56 7.78
N VAL A 19 21.63 15.53 8.16
CA VAL A 19 21.23 16.67 8.99
C VAL A 19 20.19 17.52 8.25
N GLU A 20 20.49 17.90 7.00
CA GLU A 20 19.61 18.71 6.17
C GLU A 20 18.29 18.00 5.82
N ALA A 21 18.33 16.68 5.63
CA ALA A 21 17.16 15.84 5.39
C ALA A 21 16.25 15.68 6.63
N LEU A 22 16.80 15.76 7.84
CA LEU A 22 16.04 15.70 9.09
C LEU A 22 15.49 17.07 9.50
N GLU A 23 16.23 18.16 9.22
CA GLU A 23 15.84 19.54 9.53
C GLU A 23 14.86 20.11 8.52
N THR A 24 14.93 19.67 7.26
CA THR A 24 14.01 20.07 6.20
C THR A 24 13.12 18.88 5.86
N PRO A 25 11.99 18.67 6.56
CA PRO A 25 11.05 17.64 6.17
C PRO A 25 10.55 17.98 4.76
N LEU A 26 11.06 17.23 3.77
CA LEU A 26 10.51 17.17 2.43
C LEU A 26 9.10 16.61 2.56
N ARG A 27 8.14 17.48 2.91
CA ARG A 27 6.72 17.19 2.87
C ARG A 27 6.39 16.97 1.41
N ASP A 28 6.49 15.73 0.97
CA ASP A 28 5.96 15.30 -0.31
C ASP A 28 4.45 15.63 -0.27
N PRO A 29 3.98 16.63 -1.06
CA PRO A 29 2.59 17.07 -1.02
C PRO A 29 1.68 16.08 -1.73
N VAL A 30 2.24 15.04 -2.36
CA VAL A 30 1.47 14.04 -3.05
C VAL A 30 0.86 13.12 -2.00
N HIS A 31 -0.46 13.17 -1.89
CA HIS A 31 -1.26 12.25 -1.09
C HIS A 31 -0.95 10.82 -1.52
N ARG A 32 0.03 10.20 -0.84
CA ARG A 32 0.44 8.83 -1.15
C ARG A 32 -0.68 7.92 -0.67
N LYS A 33 -1.50 7.47 -1.62
CA LYS A 33 -2.47 6.39 -1.41
C LYS A 33 -1.80 5.27 -0.61
N CYS A 34 -2.49 4.79 0.42
CA CYS A 34 -2.00 3.69 1.22
C CYS A 34 -1.68 2.47 0.33
N LEU A 35 -0.67 1.69 0.72
CA LEU A 35 -0.17 0.56 -0.08
C LEU A 35 -1.29 -0.43 -0.45
N TYR A 36 -2.27 -0.63 0.43
CA TYR A 36 -3.46 -1.44 0.15
C TYR A 36 -4.27 -0.89 -1.03
N SER A 37 -4.60 0.41 -1.03
CA SER A 37 -5.31 1.05 -2.14
C SER A 37 -4.51 1.02 -3.43
N ARG A 38 -3.18 1.08 -3.36
CA ARG A 38 -2.31 0.90 -4.53
C ARG A 38 -2.44 -0.50 -5.13
N VAL A 39 -2.46 -1.54 -4.29
CA VAL A 39 -2.68 -2.93 -4.74
C VAL A 39 -4.08 -3.06 -5.35
N ARG A 40 -5.11 -2.56 -4.67
CA ARG A 40 -6.50 -2.58 -5.16
C ARG A 40 -6.64 -1.91 -6.53
N SER A 41 -6.08 -0.71 -6.71
CA SER A 41 -6.14 0.00 -8.00
C SER A 41 -5.38 -0.69 -9.14
N GLY A 42 -4.48 -1.63 -8.83
CA GLY A 42 -3.76 -2.42 -9.83
C GLY A 42 -4.46 -3.72 -10.25
N LEU A 43 -5.57 -4.08 -9.61
CA LEU A 43 -6.34 -5.29 -9.88
C LEU A 43 -7.49 -5.02 -10.87
N ALA A 44 -7.97 -6.06 -11.57
CA ALA A 44 -9.18 -5.96 -12.37
C ALA A 44 -10.41 -5.71 -11.48
N GLU A 45 -11.49 -5.15 -12.03
CA GLU A 45 -12.70 -4.81 -11.26
C GLU A 45 -13.28 -6.01 -10.49
N GLU A 46 -13.29 -7.19 -11.11
CA GLU A 46 -13.75 -8.43 -10.48
C GLU A 46 -12.88 -8.82 -9.27
N GLU A 47 -11.58 -8.68 -9.41
CA GLU A 47 -10.59 -8.95 -8.36
C GLU A 47 -10.66 -7.93 -7.24
N GLN A 48 -10.90 -6.65 -7.57
CA GLN A 48 -11.14 -5.59 -6.59
C GLN A 48 -12.36 -5.93 -5.72
N ASN A 49 -13.47 -6.34 -6.34
CA ASN A 49 -14.68 -6.74 -5.63
C ASN A 49 -14.44 -7.98 -4.75
N ALA A 50 -13.68 -8.96 -5.25
CA ALA A 50 -13.29 -10.13 -4.46
C ALA A 50 -12.40 -9.74 -3.25
N LEU A 51 -11.46 -8.82 -3.45
CA LEU A 51 -10.58 -8.28 -2.42
C LEU A 51 -11.37 -7.50 -1.35
N ASP A 52 -12.32 -6.66 -1.75
CA ASP A 52 -13.19 -5.92 -0.84
C ASP A 52 -14.04 -6.87 0.01
N ARG A 53 -14.65 -7.91 -0.60
CA ARG A 53 -15.38 -8.95 0.14
C ARG A 53 -14.48 -9.74 1.11
N ALA A 54 -13.24 -10.02 0.72
CA ALA A 54 -12.28 -10.70 1.59
C ALA A 54 -11.88 -9.82 2.77
N LEU A 55 -11.69 -8.51 2.56
CA LEU A 55 -11.42 -7.55 3.60
C LEU A 55 -12.56 -7.47 4.62
N ASP A 56 -13.81 -7.47 4.14
CA ASP A 56 -15.00 -7.43 4.99
C ASP A 56 -15.11 -8.68 5.89
N ARG A 57 -14.80 -9.87 5.36
CA ARG A 57 -14.71 -11.11 6.16
C ARG A 57 -13.63 -11.03 7.22
N VAL A 58 -12.47 -10.43 6.92
CA VAL A 58 -11.40 -10.25 7.90
C VAL A 58 -11.78 -9.20 8.96
N ARG A 59 -12.61 -8.21 8.62
CA ARG A 59 -13.16 -7.21 9.56
C ARG A 59 -14.18 -7.83 10.53
N GLY A 60 -15.07 -8.70 10.03
CA GLY A 60 -16.11 -9.35 10.81
C GLY A 60 -15.68 -10.61 11.57
N ASP A 61 -14.44 -11.09 11.40
CA ASP A 61 -13.90 -12.22 12.17
C ASP A 61 -13.51 -11.72 13.58
N ASP A 62 -14.48 -11.70 14.48
CA ASP A 62 -14.38 -11.21 15.87
C ASP A 62 -13.53 -12.11 16.79
N ASN A 63 -12.51 -12.80 16.27
CA ASN A 63 -11.57 -13.68 17.01
C ASN A 63 -12.23 -14.66 18.02
N ASN A 64 -13.53 -14.91 17.88
CA ASN A 64 -14.33 -15.64 18.87
C ASN A 64 -14.58 -17.07 18.36
N GLY A 65 -13.51 -17.85 18.24
CA GLY A 65 -13.63 -19.26 17.87
C GLY A 65 -12.32 -19.88 17.40
N GLN A 66 -12.08 -21.12 17.80
CA GLN A 66 -10.86 -21.91 17.59
C GLN A 66 -10.45 -22.20 16.13
N ARG A 67 -11.08 -21.57 15.13
CA ARG A 67 -10.73 -21.72 13.71
C ARG A 67 -10.72 -20.36 13.03
N LYS A 68 -9.58 -19.69 13.13
CA LYS A 68 -9.30 -18.42 12.44
C LYS A 68 -9.14 -18.67 10.94
N VAL A 69 -10.24 -18.69 10.20
CA VAL A 69 -10.23 -18.95 8.75
C VAL A 69 -9.83 -17.67 8.00
N TYR A 70 -10.34 -16.52 8.44
CA TYR A 70 -10.08 -15.23 7.79
C TYR A 70 -9.24 -14.35 8.71
N SER A 71 -8.03 -14.01 8.27
CA SER A 71 -7.12 -13.13 9.02
C SER A 71 -6.33 -12.24 8.08
N SER A 72 -5.75 -11.17 8.64
CA SER A 72 -4.83 -10.31 7.89
C SER A 72 -3.61 -11.06 7.37
N ALA A 73 -3.15 -12.09 8.09
CA ALA A 73 -2.06 -12.96 7.65
C ALA A 73 -2.48 -13.84 6.46
N TRP A 74 -3.69 -14.40 6.50
CA TRP A 74 -4.25 -15.15 5.39
C TRP A 74 -4.37 -14.28 4.13
N LEU A 75 -4.96 -13.09 4.26
CA LEU A 75 -5.16 -12.19 3.12
C LEU A 75 -3.82 -11.70 2.53
N ALA A 76 -2.84 -11.40 3.39
CA ALA A 76 -1.48 -11.05 2.96
C ALA A 76 -0.82 -12.21 2.19
N ASN A 77 -0.98 -13.44 2.67
CA ASN A 77 -0.43 -14.61 2.01
C ASN A 77 -1.08 -14.84 0.64
N VAL A 78 -2.40 -14.73 0.53
CA VAL A 78 -3.12 -14.85 -0.76
C VAL A 78 -2.64 -13.78 -1.75
N LEU A 79 -2.58 -12.52 -1.34
CA LEU A 79 -2.11 -11.44 -2.22
C LEU A 79 -0.64 -11.64 -2.64
N THR A 80 0.22 -12.06 -1.71
CA THR A 80 1.63 -12.30 -1.98
C THR A 80 1.83 -13.47 -2.97
N THR A 81 1.08 -14.56 -2.84
CA THR A 81 1.18 -15.70 -3.78
C THR A 81 0.67 -15.38 -5.17
N GLN A 82 -0.22 -14.40 -5.31
CA GLN A 82 -0.70 -13.88 -6.61
C GLN A 82 0.21 -12.77 -7.18
N GLY A 83 1.36 -12.48 -6.56
CA GLY A 83 2.31 -11.48 -7.08
C GLY A 83 2.09 -10.05 -6.58
N HIS A 84 1.22 -9.86 -5.59
CA HIS A 84 0.97 -8.56 -4.94
C HIS A 84 1.54 -8.57 -3.50
N PRO A 85 2.85 -8.29 -3.33
CA PRO A 85 3.48 -8.36 -2.03
C PRO A 85 2.92 -7.28 -1.10
N ILE A 86 2.23 -7.72 -0.06
CA ILE A 86 1.67 -6.85 0.98
C ILE A 86 1.80 -7.52 2.34
N SER A 87 2.19 -6.74 3.35
CA SER A 87 2.35 -7.28 4.70
C SER A 87 1.00 -7.37 5.42
N SER A 88 0.88 -8.34 6.33
CA SER A 88 -0.27 -8.45 7.23
C SER A 88 -0.45 -7.19 8.10
N ALA A 89 0.63 -6.51 8.46
CA ALA A 89 0.62 -5.24 9.16
C ALA A 89 0.01 -4.11 8.33
N THR A 90 0.29 -4.06 7.02
CA THR A 90 -0.35 -3.11 6.09
C THR A 90 -1.85 -3.31 6.05
N ILE A 91 -2.31 -4.57 5.96
CA ILE A 91 -3.73 -4.91 5.95
C ILE A 91 -4.38 -4.54 7.29
N GLN A 92 -3.75 -4.84 8.43
CA GLN A 92 -4.25 -4.44 9.74
C GLN A 92 -4.34 -2.91 9.89
N ARG A 93 -3.34 -2.18 9.39
CA ARG A 93 -3.34 -0.72 9.39
C ARG A 93 -4.50 -0.16 8.57
N HIS A 94 -4.81 -0.79 7.44
CA HIS A 94 -5.96 -0.43 6.61
C HIS A 94 -7.29 -0.76 7.31
N ILE A 95 -7.42 -1.95 7.90
CA ILE A 95 -8.62 -2.36 8.66
C ILE A 95 -8.92 -1.43 9.83
N ARG A 96 -7.89 -1.00 10.56
CA ARG A 96 -8.00 -0.05 11.69
C ARG A 96 -8.10 1.41 11.24
N ASP A 97 -8.13 1.66 9.93
CA ASP A 97 -8.18 2.99 9.33
C ASP A 97 -7.05 3.94 9.79
N VAL A 98 -5.88 3.37 10.12
CA VAL A 98 -4.65 4.11 10.51
C VAL A 98 -3.77 4.40 9.29
N CYS A 99 -4.31 4.20 8.09
CA CYS A 99 -3.62 4.40 6.83
C CYS A 99 -3.94 5.79 6.23
N SER A 100 -3.05 6.29 5.37
CA SER A 100 -3.19 7.62 4.75
C SER A 100 -4.45 7.78 3.90
N CYS A 101 -5.12 6.68 3.54
CA CYS A 101 -6.37 6.69 2.78
C CYS A 101 -7.54 7.36 3.52
N ARG A 102 -7.53 7.39 4.86
CA ARG A 102 -8.58 8.06 5.64
C ARG A 102 -8.36 9.57 5.79
N SER A 103 -7.11 10.03 5.76
CA SER A 103 -6.77 11.45 5.85
C SER A 103 -7.34 12.29 4.68
N GLU A 104 -7.65 11.66 3.56
CA GLU A 104 -8.22 12.31 2.37
C GLU A 104 -9.75 12.48 2.46
N GLU A 105 -10.45 11.66 3.25
CA GLU A 105 -11.92 11.71 3.33
C GLU A 105 -12.43 12.85 4.24
N THR A 106 -11.59 13.34 5.17
CA THR A 106 -11.97 14.35 6.17
C THR A 106 -11.66 15.81 5.77
N THR A 107 -11.28 16.09 4.53
CA THR A 107 -10.95 17.47 4.08
C THR A 107 -12.03 18.09 3.18
N ASN A 108 -13.20 17.46 3.08
CA ASN A 108 -14.30 17.88 2.21
C ASN A 108 -15.61 18.16 2.97
N GLU A 109 -15.52 18.72 4.18
CA GLU A 109 -16.66 19.30 4.92
C GLU A 109 -16.41 20.78 5.25
#